data_AF-I4FXS3-F1
#
_entry.id   AF-I4FXS3-F1
#
_cell.length_a   1.000
_cell.length_b   1.000
_cell.length_c   1.000
_cell.angle_alpha   90.00
_cell.angle_beta   90.00
_cell.angle_gamma   90.00
#
_symmetry.space_group_name_H-M   'P 1'
#
loop_
_entity.id
_entity.type
_entity.pdbx_description
1 polymer ?
#
loop_
_entity_poly.entity_id
_entity_poly.type
_entity_poly.pdbx_seq_one_letter_code
_entity_poly.pdbx_strand_id
1 'polypeptide(L)' 'MEEGALTAKLNSIPRLFALKLSVEQIAQALDLEIEQVPQVIEGQN' A
#
# COMPACT_ATOMS: atom_id res chain seq x y z
N MET A 1 7.96 -1.96 -18.21
CA MET A 1 8.70 -2.24 -16.95
C MET A 1 8.01 -1.60 -15.73
N GLU A 2 6.69 -1.40 -15.77
CA GLU A 2 5.98 -0.63 -14.73
C GLU A 2 5.36 -1.52 -13.63
N GLU A 3 5.11 -2.80 -13.94
CA GLU A 3 4.54 -3.77 -12.99
C GLU A 3 5.43 -3.99 -11.76
N GLY A 4 6.75 -3.91 -11.91
CA GLY A 4 7.69 -4.08 -10.79
C GLY A 4 7.63 -2.95 -9.77
N ALA A 5 7.42 -1.71 -10.23
CA ALA A 5 7.31 -0.55 -9.34
C ALA A 5 6.00 -0.57 -8.55
N LEU A 6 4.88 -0.88 -9.23
CA LEU A 6 3.58 -1.04 -8.58
C LEU A 6 3.63 -2.19 -7.56
N THR A 7 4.19 -3.33 -7.93
CA THR A 7 4.35 -4.48 -7.03
C THR A 7 5.19 -4.14 -5.80
N ALA A 8 6.30 -3.40 -5.96
CA ALA A 8 7.13 -2.98 -4.83
C ALA A 8 6.40 -2.02 -3.88
N LYS A 9 5.60 -1.09 -4.43
CA LYS A 9 4.74 -0.20 -3.64
C LYS A 9 3.71 -0.99 -2.85
N LEU A 10 2.98 -1.91 -3.49
CA LEU A 10 1.95 -2.73 -2.82
C LEU A 10 2.56 -3.59 -1.70
N ASN A 11 3.72 -4.21 -1.93
CA ASN A 11 4.43 -4.98 -0.90
C ASN A 11 4.93 -4.14 0.29
N SER A 12 5.01 -2.82 0.14
CA SER A 12 5.41 -1.90 1.22
C SER A 12 4.23 -1.51 2.12
N ILE A 13 2.99 -1.64 1.65
CA ILE A 13 1.76 -1.29 2.38
C ILE A 13 1.67 -1.95 3.76
N PRO A 14 1.88 -3.27 3.93
CA PRO A 14 1.71 -3.94 5.23
C PRO A 14 2.70 -3.43 6.27
N ARG A 15 3.93 -3.13 5.83
CA ARG A 15 4.97 -2.57 6.70
C ARG A 15 4.62 -1.16 7.16
N LEU A 16 4.07 -0.32 6.27
CA LEU A 16 3.63 1.03 6.62
C LEU A 16 2.40 1.00 7.54
N PHE A 17 1.47 0.08 7.30
CA PHE A 17 0.32 -0.15 8.18
C PHE A 17 0.74 -0.61 9.58
N ALA A 18 1.75 -1.50 9.68
CA ALA A 18 2.34 -1.90 10.95
C ALA A 18 3.01 -0.75 11.72
N LEU A 19 3.46 0.30 11.02
CA LEU A 19 3.96 1.55 11.62
C LEU A 19 2.83 2.48 12.11
N LYS A 20 1.57 2.01 12.10
CA LYS A 20 0.36 2.76 12.47
C LYS A 20 0.11 4.00 11.60
N LEU A 21 0.56 3.98 10.35
CA LEU A 21 0.18 4.99 9.36
C LEU A 21 -1.26 4.74 8.90
N SER A 22 -2.02 5.82 8.69
CA SER A 22 -3.36 5.73 8.13
C SER A 22 -3.32 5.36 6.65
N VAL A 23 -4.39 4.73 6.16
CA VAL A 23 -4.58 4.35 4.74
C VAL A 23 -4.28 5.51 3.79
N GLU A 24 -4.76 6.71 4.12
CA GLU A 24 -4.53 7.94 3.36
C GLU A 24 -3.05 8.34 3.29
N GLN A 25 -2.32 8.20 4.40
CA GLN A 25 -0.88 8.51 4.47
C GLN A 25 -0.07 7.48 3.68
N ILE A 26 -0.47 6.21 3.71
CA ILE A 26 0.17 5.13 2.96
C ILE A 26 -0.04 5.34 1.47
N ALA A 27 -1.26 5.65 1.05
CA ALA A 27 -1.61 5.97 -0.32
C ALA A 27 -0.81 7.16 -0.85
N GLN A 28 -0.74 8.24 -0.07
CA GLN A 28 0.05 9.43 -0.44
C GLN A 28 1.56 9.16 -0.48
N ALA A 29 2.10 8.38 0.47
CA ALA A 29 3.53 8.07 0.52
C ALA A 29 3.99 7.15 -0.63
N LEU A 30 3.10 6.28 -1.09
CA LEU A 30 3.38 5.34 -2.17
C LEU A 30 2.89 5.84 -3.54
N ASP A 31 2.24 7.00 -3.59
CA ASP A 31 1.59 7.52 -4.79
C ASP A 31 0.66 6.44 -5.39
N LEU A 32 -0.26 5.97 -4.56
CA LEU A 32 -1.27 4.96 -4.84
C LEU A 32 -2.66 5.53 -4.56
N GLU A 33 -3.69 4.93 -5.15
CA GLU A 33 -5.06 5.25 -4.78
C GLU A 33 -5.39 4.71 -3.39
N ILE A 34 -6.16 5.49 -2.62
CA ILE A 34 -6.58 5.14 -1.26
C ILE A 34 -7.32 3.80 -1.25
N GLU A 35 -8.11 3.51 -2.29
CA GLU A 35 -8.86 2.26 -2.43
C GLU A 35 -7.96 1.03 -2.61
N GLN A 36 -6.74 1.18 -3.14
CA GLN A 36 -5.82 0.05 -3.33
C GLN A 36 -5.16 -0.41 -2.03
N VAL A 37 -4.99 0.50 -1.07
CA VAL A 37 -4.36 0.19 0.22
C VAL A 37 -5.14 -0.86 1.04
N PRO A 38 -6.46 -0.73 1.27
CA PRO A 38 -7.22 -1.75 1.98
C PRO A 38 -7.30 -3.06 1.20
N GLN A 39 -7.35 -3.05 -0.14
CA GLN A 39 -7.36 -4.32 -0.91
C GLN A 39 -6.13 -5.19 -0.64
N VAL A 40 -4.97 -4.58 -0.45
CA VAL A 40 -3.73 -5.30 -0.10
C VAL A 40 -3.76 -5.80 1.34
N ILE A 41 -4.32 -5.03 2.27
CA ILE A 41 -4.43 -5.42 3.69
C ILE A 41 -5.46 -6.54 3.86
N GLU A 42 -6.64 -6.40 3.24
CA GLU A 42 -7.75 -7.36 3.33
C GLU A 42 -7.48 -8.64 2.54
N GLY A 43 -6.76 -8.57 1.42
CA GLY A 43 -6.34 -9.75 0.66
C GLY A 43 -5.27 -10.62 1.34
N GLN A 44 -4.70 -10.16 2.46
CA GLN A 44 -3.71 -10.90 3.26
C GLN A 44 -4.29 -11.55 4.52
N ASN A 45 -5.59 -11.37 4.79
CA ASN A 45 -6.28 -11.96 5.94
C ASN A 45 -7.07 -13.21 5.54
#